data_AF-A0A7J7DQI3-F1
#
_entry.id   AF-A0A7J7DQI3-F1
#
_cell.length_a   1.000
_cell.length_b   1.000
_cell.length_c   1.000
_cell.angle_alpha   90.00
_cell.angle_beta   90.00
_cell.angle_gamma   90.00
#
_symmetry.space_group_name_H-M   'P 1'
#
loop_
_entity.id
_entity.type
_entity.pdbx_description
1 polymer ?
#
loop_
_entity_poly.entity_id
_entity_poly.type
_entity_poly.pdbx_seq_one_letter_code
_entity_poly.pdbx_strand_id
1 'polypeptide(L)'
;MGLWSKIKGKGKEFKGPPSVGQAIMKNLPPSEMIESCSVAGPGFVNVVLSKDWMAKKIQKMLINGIDTWAPRLSVKRAVVDFPSPNIAKEMHVGHLRSTIIGDALARMLEFSKVEVLRRNHVGDWGTQVFLTG
;
A
#
# COMPACT_ATOMS: atom_id res chain seq x y z
N MET A 1 -15.99 1.27 9.63
CA MET A 1 -16.92 0.63 10.61
C MET A 1 -16.14 0.22 11.85
N GLY A 2 -16.48 0.73 13.03
CA GLY A 2 -15.77 0.43 14.28
C GLY A 2 -16.15 -0.92 14.89
N LEU A 3 -15.23 -1.55 15.63
CA LEU A 3 -15.43 -2.81 16.36
C LEU A 3 -16.69 -2.78 17.25
N TRP A 4 -16.94 -1.65 17.91
CA TRP A 4 -18.12 -1.45 18.74
C TRP A 4 -19.44 -1.68 17.99
N SER A 5 -19.57 -1.18 16.75
CA SER A 5 -20.79 -1.35 15.95
C SER A 5 -21.09 -2.80 15.61
N LYS A 6 -20.08 -3.67 15.58
CA LYS A 6 -20.24 -5.11 15.31
C LYS A 6 -20.58 -5.92 16.57
N ILE A 7 -20.21 -5.42 17.74
CA ILE A 7 -20.32 -6.13 19.02
C ILE A 7 -21.55 -5.67 19.83
N LYS A 8 -22.01 -4.43 19.63
CA LYS A 8 -23.21 -3.88 20.27
C LYS A 8 -24.42 -4.79 19.98
N GLY A 9 -24.92 -5.47 21.01
CA GLY A 9 -26.08 -6.38 20.94
C GLY A 9 -25.75 -7.88 20.97
N LYS A 10 -24.48 -8.29 20.83
CA LYS A 10 -24.06 -9.71 20.90
C LYS A 10 -23.58 -10.16 22.29
N GLY A 11 -23.41 -9.24 23.23
CA GLY A 11 -23.00 -9.53 24.61
C GLY A 11 -23.10 -8.30 25.53
N LYS A 12 -23.15 -8.54 26.85
CA LYS A 12 -23.20 -7.49 27.89
C LYS A 12 -21.82 -7.06 28.42
N GLU A 13 -20.73 -7.63 27.92
CA GLU A 13 -19.39 -7.45 28.49
C GLU A 13 -18.81 -6.04 28.33
N PHE A 14 -19.18 -5.31 27.27
CA PHE A 14 -18.61 -4.00 26.96
C PHE A 14 -19.68 -2.89 27.02
N LYS A 15 -19.44 -1.88 27.85
CA LYS A 15 -20.34 -0.73 28.07
C LYS A 15 -19.93 0.48 27.21
N GLY A 16 -19.74 0.28 25.91
CA GLY A 16 -19.42 1.34 24.95
C GLY A 16 -18.05 1.22 24.29
N PRO A 17 -17.77 2.03 23.26
CA PRO A 17 -16.50 1.95 22.54
C PRO A 17 -15.24 2.21 23.40
N PRO A 18 -15.24 3.09 24.43
CA PRO A 18 -14.09 3.22 25.33
C PRO A 18 -13.73 1.92 26.06
N SER A 19 -14.73 1.14 26.48
CA SER A 19 -14.48 -0.15 27.16
C SER A 19 -13.84 -1.18 26.22
N VAL A 20 -14.17 -1.14 24.93
CA VAL A 20 -13.52 -1.96 23.90
C VAL A 20 -12.08 -1.52 23.71
N GLY A 21 -11.82 -0.20 23.64
CA GLY A 21 -10.46 0.34 23.56
C GLY A 21 -9.58 -0.07 24.74
N GLN A 22 -10.14 -0.04 25.97
CA GLN A 22 -9.45 -0.50 27.18
C GLN A 22 -9.16 -2.00 27.15
N ALA A 23 -10.09 -2.81 26.64
CA ALA A 23 -9.88 -4.24 26.49
C ALA A 23 -8.76 -4.53 25.49
N ILE A 24 -8.69 -3.80 24.38
CA ILE A 24 -7.59 -3.90 23.41
C ILE A 24 -6.26 -3.52 24.07
N MET A 25 -6.22 -2.40 24.80
CA MET A 25 -5.04 -1.94 25.53
C MET A 25 -4.52 -3.00 26.52
N LYS A 26 -5.41 -3.65 27.27
CA LYS A 26 -5.04 -4.68 28.25
C LYS A 26 -4.57 -6.00 27.63
N ASN A 27 -5.04 -6.33 26.43
CA ASN A 27 -4.72 -7.58 25.74
C ASN A 27 -3.67 -7.41 24.64
N LEU A 28 -3.06 -6.23 24.53
CA LEU A 28 -1.96 -5.99 23.61
C LEU A 28 -0.72 -6.78 24.09
N PRO A 29 -0.13 -7.65 23.25
CA PRO A 29 1.05 -8.41 23.64
C PRO A 29 2.26 -7.49 23.85
N PRO A 30 3.20 -7.86 24.74
CA PRO A 30 4.43 -7.12 24.92
C PRO A 30 5.22 -7.09 23.60
N SER A 31 5.65 -5.90 23.18
CA SER A 31 6.37 -5.69 21.93
C SER A 31 7.39 -4.58 22.09
N GLU A 32 8.61 -4.78 21.58
CA GLU A 32 9.64 -3.74 21.55
C GLU A 32 9.23 -2.51 20.72
N MET A 33 8.25 -2.66 19.83
CA MET A 33 7.76 -1.59 18.95
C MET A 33 6.93 -0.55 19.70
N ILE A 34 6.24 -0.94 20.77
CA ILE A 34 5.24 -0.11 21.45
C ILE A 34 5.83 0.41 22.76
N GLU A 35 5.92 1.73 22.89
CA GLU A 35 6.37 2.40 24.12
C GLU A 35 5.22 2.58 25.10
N SER A 36 4.07 3.05 24.62
CA SER A 36 2.86 3.19 25.43
C SER A 36 1.61 3.13 24.58
N CYS A 37 0.49 2.79 25.21
CA CYS A 37 -0.83 2.79 24.60
C CYS A 37 -1.80 3.50 25.53
N SER A 38 -2.66 4.37 24.99
CA SER A 38 -3.68 5.08 25.76
C SER A 38 -5.02 5.09 25.03
N VAL A 39 -6.12 5.19 25.78
CA VAL A 39 -7.47 5.29 25.21
C VAL A 39 -7.96 6.71 25.39
N ALA A 40 -8.32 7.38 24.29
CA ALA A 40 -8.76 8.77 24.30
C ALA A 40 -10.20 8.93 23.78
N GLY A 41 -10.91 9.89 24.39
CA GLY A 41 -12.23 10.36 23.96
C GLY A 41 -13.25 9.23 23.75
N PRO A 42 -13.90 9.14 22.56
CA PRO A 42 -14.98 8.19 22.31
C PRO A 42 -14.51 6.73 22.11
N GLY A 43 -13.26 6.39 22.41
CA GLY A 43 -12.71 5.03 22.30
C GLY A 43 -11.61 4.87 21.25
N PHE A 44 -10.87 5.93 20.93
CA PHE A 44 -9.66 5.83 20.11
C PHE A 44 -8.53 5.21 20.92
N VAL A 45 -7.77 4.31 20.30
CA VAL A 45 -6.59 3.68 20.90
C VAL A 45 -5.35 4.34 20.28
N ASN A 46 -4.69 5.18 21.06
CA ASN A 46 -3.45 5.85 20.67
C ASN A 46 -2.26 4.96 21.03
N VAL A 47 -1.35 4.75 20.09
CA VAL A 47 -0.15 3.93 20.28
C VAL A 47 1.07 4.82 20.04
N VAL A 48 1.96 4.90 21.02
CA VAL A 48 3.25 5.58 20.92
C VAL A 48 4.30 4.52 20.58
N LEU A 49 5.05 4.76 19.50
CA LEU A 49 6.12 3.87 19.07
C LEU A 49 7.41 4.16 19.85
N SER A 50 8.13 3.11 20.20
CA SER A 50 9.43 3.21 20.87
C SER A 50 10.47 3.89 19.99
N LYS A 51 11.09 4.95 20.53
CA LYS A 51 12.21 5.66 19.89
C LYS A 51 13.40 4.73 19.64
N ASP A 52 13.70 3.85 20.58
CA ASP A 52 14.82 2.89 20.44
C ASP A 52 14.56 1.90 19.31
N TRP A 53 13.31 1.42 19.20
CA TRP A 53 12.93 0.52 18.12
C TRP A 53 13.02 1.23 16.76
N MET A 54 12.53 2.48 16.67
CA MET A 54 12.64 3.29 15.44
C MET A 54 14.10 3.52 15.05
N ALA A 55 14.95 3.90 16.01
CA ALA A 55 16.38 4.11 15.77
C ALA A 55 17.07 2.84 15.26
N LYS A 56 16.82 1.69 15.91
CA LYS A 56 17.34 0.38 15.46
C LYS A 56 16.86 0.03 14.04
N LYS A 57 15.60 0.32 13.70
CA LYS A 57 15.07 0.07 12.35
C LYS A 57 15.72 0.94 11.30
N ILE A 58 15.92 2.24 11.58
CA ILE A 58 16.61 3.17 10.67
C ILE A 58 18.07 2.76 10.49
N GLN A 59 18.78 2.44 11.59
CA GLN A 59 20.16 1.94 11.50
C GLN A 59 20.26 0.67 10.66
N LYS A 60 19.32 -0.27 10.85
CA LYS A 60 19.25 -1.49 10.04
C LYS A 60 19.02 -1.19 8.55
N MET A 61 18.23 -0.17 8.24
CA MET A 61 18.01 0.31 6.87
C MET A 61 19.30 0.84 6.24
N LEU A 62 20.04 1.66 6.99
CA LEU A 62 21.28 2.29 6.51
C LEU A 62 22.38 1.26 6.24
N ILE A 63 22.48 0.23 7.08
CA ILE A 63 23.51 -0.82 6.95
C ILE A 63 23.17 -1.83 5.85
N ASN A 64 21.91 -2.29 5.78
CA ASN A 64 21.52 -3.38 4.88
C ASN A 64 20.91 -2.89 3.55
N GLY A 65 20.78 -1.57 3.37
CA GLY A 65 20.14 -0.97 2.21
C GLY A 65 18.61 -0.88 2.32
N ILE A 66 18.05 0.01 1.51
CA ILE A 66 16.61 0.33 1.48
C ILE A 66 15.75 -0.86 1.01
N ASP A 67 16.34 -1.80 0.27
CA ASP A 67 15.65 -3.00 -0.22
C ASP A 67 15.15 -3.92 0.90
N THR A 68 15.70 -3.78 2.11
CA THR A 68 15.19 -4.52 3.29
C THR A 68 13.85 -4.00 3.79
N TRP A 69 13.46 -2.79 3.39
CA TRP A 69 12.18 -2.15 3.72
C TRP A 69 11.12 -2.34 2.65
N ALA A 70 11.50 -2.92 1.50
CA ALA A 70 10.55 -3.27 0.47
C ALA A 70 9.43 -4.15 1.04
N PRO A 71 8.15 -3.75 0.89
CA PRO A 71 7.03 -4.56 1.31
C PRO A 71 7.03 -5.85 0.48
N ARG A 72 6.89 -6.99 1.14
CA ARG A 72 6.77 -8.27 0.45
C ARG A 72 5.31 -8.54 0.15
N LEU A 73 4.94 -8.42 -1.12
CA LEU A 73 3.62 -8.76 -1.59
C LEU A 73 3.53 -10.28 -1.84
N SER A 74 2.36 -10.87 -1.61
CA SER A 74 2.08 -12.26 -1.99
C SER A 74 1.93 -12.45 -3.50
N VAL A 75 1.81 -11.34 -4.24
CA VAL A 75 1.70 -11.31 -5.69
C VAL A 75 3.07 -11.66 -6.28
N LYS A 76 3.12 -12.74 -7.06
CA LYS A 76 4.37 -13.17 -7.72
C LYS A 76 4.64 -12.40 -9.01
N ARG A 77 3.59 -12.04 -9.75
CA ARG A 77 3.68 -11.42 -11.07
C ARG A 77 2.57 -10.40 -11.28
N ALA A 78 2.93 -9.26 -11.86
CA ALA A 78 2.00 -8.21 -12.25
C ALA A 78 2.27 -7.82 -13.71
N VAL A 79 1.21 -7.58 -14.48
CA VAL A 79 1.30 -7.00 -15.81
C VAL A 79 0.86 -5.55 -15.71
N VAL A 80 1.72 -4.63 -16.15
CA VAL A 80 1.38 -3.20 -16.21
C VAL A 80 1.37 -2.81 -17.68
N ASP A 81 0.20 -2.44 -18.18
CA ASP A 81 0.01 -2.02 -19.57
C ASP A 81 0.08 -0.49 -19.66
N PHE A 82 1.15 0.02 -20.29
CA PHE A 82 1.38 1.43 -20.55
C PHE A 82 2.49 1.59 -21.60
N PRO A 83 2.51 2.68 -22.40
CA PRO A 83 1.56 3.79 -22.46
C PRO A 83 0.39 3.60 -23.42
N SER A 84 0.42 2.53 -24.23
CA SER A 84 -0.48 2.28 -25.36
C SER A 84 -0.61 3.49 -26.31
N PRO A 85 0.51 4.06 -26.82
CA PRO A 85 0.43 5.10 -27.83
C PRO A 85 -0.18 4.52 -29.11
N ASN A 86 -1.09 5.27 -29.72
CA ASN A 86 -1.69 4.90 -30.99
C ASN A 86 -0.71 5.22 -32.11
N ILE A 87 -0.24 4.23 -32.90
CA ILE A 87 0.82 4.40 -33.93
C ILE A 87 0.43 5.47 -34.96
N ALA A 88 -0.86 5.64 -35.21
CA ALA A 88 -1.39 6.56 -36.22
C ALA A 88 -1.60 8.00 -35.74
N LYS A 89 -1.19 8.37 -34.51
CA LYS A 89 -1.30 9.73 -33.98
C LYS A 89 -0.01 10.17 -33.28
N GLU A 90 0.37 11.44 -33.48
CA GLU A 90 1.49 12.07 -32.77
C GLU A 90 1.34 11.90 -31.24
N MET A 91 2.47 11.80 -30.53
CA MET A 91 2.46 11.72 -29.08
C MET A 91 2.03 13.06 -28.46
N HIS A 92 0.79 13.12 -27.98
CA HIS A 92 0.25 14.27 -27.25
C HIS A 92 0.38 14.11 -25.71
N VAL A 93 0.28 15.21 -24.97
CA VAL A 93 0.41 15.31 -23.49
C VAL A 93 -0.49 14.33 -22.72
N GLY A 94 -1.59 13.86 -23.33
CA GLY A 94 -2.45 12.82 -22.78
C GLY A 94 -1.76 11.47 -22.53
N HIS A 95 -0.82 11.05 -23.39
CA HIS A 95 -0.06 9.81 -23.24
C HIS A 95 1.14 9.96 -22.28
N LEU A 96 1.56 11.20 -22.01
CA LEU A 96 2.66 11.47 -21.08
C LEU A 96 2.24 11.13 -19.64
N ARG A 97 0.97 11.39 -19.29
CA ARG A 97 0.41 11.06 -17.97
C ARG A 97 0.34 9.55 -17.72
N SER A 98 -0.16 8.77 -18.69
CA SER A 98 -0.21 7.31 -18.57
C SER A 98 1.18 6.69 -18.54
N THR A 99 2.14 7.25 -19.28
CA THR A 99 3.55 6.83 -19.24
C THR A 99 4.17 7.01 -17.85
N ILE A 100 4.04 8.20 -17.26
CA ILE A 100 4.65 8.51 -15.96
C ILE A 100 4.01 7.69 -14.84
N ILE A 101 2.68 7.58 -14.82
CA ILE A 101 1.96 6.80 -13.80
C ILE A 101 2.27 5.31 -13.96
N GLY A 102 2.25 4.79 -15.19
CA GLY A 102 2.56 3.38 -15.47
C GLY A 102 3.98 3.01 -15.06
N ASP A 103 4.97 3.85 -15.36
CA ASP A 103 6.36 3.59 -14.98
C ASP A 103 6.56 3.69 -13.47
N ALA A 104 5.94 4.67 -12.80
CA ALA A 104 5.99 4.79 -11.35
C ALA A 104 5.39 3.55 -10.65
N LEU A 105 4.23 3.08 -11.11
CA LEU A 105 3.60 1.87 -10.57
C LEU A 105 4.45 0.61 -10.81
N ALA A 106 5.02 0.47 -12.01
CA ALA A 106 5.89 -0.65 -12.33
C ALA A 106 7.14 -0.68 -11.42
N ARG A 107 7.78 0.48 -11.20
CA ARG A 107 8.92 0.59 -10.27
C ARG A 107 8.55 0.29 -8.82
N MET A 108 7.37 0.72 -8.36
CA MET A 108 6.90 0.40 -7.00
C MET A 108 6.66 -1.10 -6.80
N LEU A 109 6.13 -1.78 -7.82
CA LEU A 109 5.90 -3.22 -7.80
C LEU A 109 7.22 -4.00 -7.86
N GLU A 110 8.17 -3.57 -8.69
CA GLU A 110 9.52 -4.15 -8.74
C GLU A 110 10.27 -3.96 -7.43
N PHE A 111 10.18 -2.78 -6.81
CA PHE A 111 10.75 -2.53 -5.49
C PHE A 111 10.17 -3.50 -4.46
N SER A 112 8.89 -3.85 -4.58
CA SER A 112 8.20 -4.86 -3.75
C SER A 112 8.53 -6.32 -4.12
N LYS A 113 9.54 -6.54 -4.98
CA LYS A 113 10.00 -7.83 -5.50
C LYS A 113 8.97 -8.62 -6.29
N VAL A 114 7.99 -7.94 -6.88
CA VAL A 114 7.04 -8.54 -7.81
C VAL A 114 7.68 -8.62 -9.20
N GLU A 115 7.50 -9.74 -9.90
CA GLU A 115 7.90 -9.84 -11.31
C GLU A 115 6.96 -8.97 -12.15
N VAL A 116 7.45 -7.84 -12.67
CA VAL A 116 6.64 -6.92 -13.46
C VAL A 116 6.88 -7.12 -14.95
N LEU A 117 5.83 -7.50 -15.66
CA LEU A 117 5.80 -7.51 -17.12
C LEU A 117 5.21 -6.19 -17.60
N ARG A 118 6.06 -5.29 -18.08
CA ARG A 118 5.61 -4.09 -18.78
C ARG A 118 5.16 -4.50 -20.17
N ARG A 119 3.87 -4.34 -20.45
CA ARG A 119 3.32 -4.54 -21.79
C ARG A 119 2.98 -3.19 -22.37
N ASN A 120 3.21 -3.07 -23.67
CA ASN A 120 2.76 -1.93 -24.44
C ASN A 120 1.78 -2.49 -25.45
N HIS A 121 0.49 -2.51 -25.11
CA HIS A 121 -0.55 -2.77 -26.11
C HIS A 121 -0.65 -1.55 -27.02
N VAL A 122 0.24 -1.52 -27.98
CA VAL A 122 0.26 -0.52 -29.04
C VAL A 122 -1.01 -0.70 -29.89
N GLY A 123 -1.67 0.40 -30.26
CA GLY A 123 -2.80 0.35 -31.19
C GLY A 123 -2.31 0.07 -32.61
N ASP A 124 -1.95 -1.18 -32.89
CA ASP A 124 -1.42 -1.67 -34.17
C ASP A 124 -2.51 -2.32 -35.06
N TRP A 125 -3.76 -2.34 -34.59
CA TRP A 125 -4.89 -2.89 -35.34
C TRP A 125 -6.11 -1.95 -35.36
N GLY A 126 -6.30 -1.31 -36.51
CA GLY A 126 -7.44 -0.46 -36.84
C GLY A 126 -7.48 -0.13 -38.33
N THR A 127 -8.62 0.32 -38.84
CA THR A 127 -8.88 0.59 -40.28
C THR A 127 -7.92 1.61 -40.92
N GLN A 128 -7.15 2.33 -40.11
CA GLN A 128 -6.11 3.28 -40.54
C GLN A 128 -4.85 2.59 -41.09
N VAL A 129 -4.59 1.33 -40.71
CA VAL A 129 -3.44 0.55 -41.23
C VAL A 129 -3.67 0.14 -42.70
N PHE A 130 -4.92 -0.07 -43.10
CA PHE A 130 -5.25 -0.49 -44.47
C PHE A 130 -5.30 0.64 -45.50
N LEU A 131 -5.29 1.91 -45.07
CA LEU A 131 -5.41 3.08 -45.95
C LEU A 131 -4.05 3.72 -46.33
N THR A 132 -2.94 3.06 -46.02
CA THR A 132 -1.57 3.51 -46.37
C THR A 132 -0.82 2.56 -47.31
N GLY A 133 -1.54 1.61 -47.94
CA GLY A 133 -1.02 0.74 -49.00
C GLY A 133 -1.24 1.31 -50.40
#